data_AF-A0AAD7AHL4-F1
#
_entry.id   AF-A0AAD7AHL4-F1
#
_cell.length_a   1.000
_cell.length_b   1.000
_cell.length_c   1.000
_cell.angle_alpha   90.00
_cell.angle_beta   90.00
_cell.angle_gamma   90.00
#
_symmetry.space_group_name_H-M   'P 1'
#
loop_
_entity.id
_entity.type
_entity.pdbx_description
1 polymer ?
#
loop_
_entity_poly.entity_id
_entity_poly.type
_entity_poly.pdbx_seq_one_letter_code
_entity_poly.pdbx_strand_id
1 'polypeptide(L)'
;YTHLVTQLRDRYPELAYLHVVKPRVDGSETLDVIKDGYSNDFIRDIWGDRRLISAGVYTRETAIAAAEEKGDLIAFARPYIANVSL
;
A
#
# COMPACT_ATOMS: atom_id res chain seq x y z
N TYR A 1 -5.02 10.23 -8.26
CA TYR A 1 -5.63 8.90 -8.41
C TYR A 1 -7.04 8.76 -7.82
N THR A 2 -7.60 9.78 -7.15
CA THR A 2 -8.94 9.76 -6.51
C THR A 2 -10.05 9.16 -7.40
N HIS A 3 -10.23 9.69 -8.61
CA HIS A 3 -11.29 9.22 -9.52
C HIS A 3 -11.20 7.71 -9.79
N LEU A 4 -10.01 7.20 -10.08
CA LEU A 4 -9.80 5.76 -10.34
C LEU A 4 -10.24 4.91 -9.15
N VAL A 5 -9.77 5.25 -7.95
CA VAL A 5 -10.10 4.48 -6.72
C VAL A 5 -11.60 4.52 -6.45
N THR A 6 -12.25 5.67 -6.61
CA THR A 6 -13.70 5.81 -6.48
C THR A 6 -14.44 4.93 -7.49
N GLN A 7 -14.05 4.97 -8.77
CA GLN A 7 -14.71 4.17 -9.80
C GLN A 7 -14.51 2.67 -9.59
N LEU A 8 -13.33 2.24 -9.10
CA LEU A 8 -13.10 0.84 -8.75
C LEU A 8 -14.02 0.40 -7.61
N ARG A 9 -14.15 1.22 -6.57
CA ARG A 9 -14.98 0.93 -5.39
C ARG A 9 -16.45 0.78 -5.78
N ASP A 10 -16.93 1.69 -6.61
CA ASP A 10 -18.36 1.80 -6.97
C ASP A 10 -18.78 0.74 -7.99
N ARG A 11 -17.92 0.44 -8.98
CA ARG A 11 -18.26 -0.51 -10.06
C ARG A 11 -17.90 -1.96 -9.76
N TYR A 12 -16.93 -2.20 -8.90
CA TYR A 12 -16.46 -3.54 -8.57
C TYR A 12 -16.51 -3.77 -7.05
N PRO A 13 -17.72 -3.86 -6.46
CA PRO A 13 -17.88 -4.04 -5.02
C PRO A 13 -17.25 -5.34 -4.50
N GLU A 14 -17.13 -6.35 -5.35
CA GLU A 14 -16.51 -7.66 -5.04
C GLU A 14 -15.04 -7.75 -5.47
N LEU A 15 -14.39 -6.64 -5.82
CA LEU A 15 -12.96 -6.64 -6.14
C LEU A 15 -12.17 -7.19 -4.95
N ALA A 16 -11.39 -8.24 -5.17
CA ALA A 16 -10.74 -8.99 -4.11
C ALA A 16 -9.83 -8.13 -3.21
N TYR A 17 -9.08 -7.19 -3.81
CA TYR A 17 -8.26 -6.22 -3.10
C TYR A 17 -7.82 -5.08 -4.04
N LEU A 18 -7.33 -3.99 -3.46
CA LEU A 18 -6.53 -2.99 -4.15
C LEU A 18 -5.07 -3.09 -3.67
N HIS A 19 -4.11 -3.18 -4.59
CA HIS A 19 -2.68 -3.18 -4.26
C HIS A 19 -2.09 -1.81 -4.60
N VAL A 20 -1.49 -1.16 -3.61
CA VAL A 20 -0.90 0.18 -3.75
C VAL A 20 0.58 0.18 -3.43
N VAL A 21 1.35 0.94 -4.21
CA VAL A 21 2.76 1.20 -3.95
C VAL A 21 2.89 2.54 -3.24
N LYS A 22 3.59 2.59 -2.10
CA LYS A 22 3.80 3.81 -1.33
C LYS A 22 4.71 4.79 -2.09
N PRO A 23 4.56 6.10 -1.87
CA PRO A 23 5.33 7.13 -2.57
C PRO A 23 6.86 7.04 -2.47
N ARG A 24 7.40 6.28 -1.51
CA ARG A 24 8.85 6.07 -1.33
C ARG A 24 9.45 5.08 -2.34
N VAL A 25 8.65 4.47 -3.21
CA VAL A 25 9.11 3.48 -4.19
C VAL A 25 8.84 3.98 -5.61
N ASP A 26 9.88 3.98 -6.43
CA ASP A 26 9.79 4.23 -7.88
C ASP A 26 10.37 3.03 -8.63
N GLY A 27 9.48 2.16 -9.12
CA GLY A 27 9.87 0.87 -9.70
C GLY A 27 10.67 0.01 -8.71
N SER A 28 11.95 -0.24 -9.02
CA SER A 28 12.88 -0.98 -8.16
C SER A 28 13.60 -0.11 -7.13
N GLU A 29 13.55 1.22 -7.27
CA GLU A 29 14.31 2.16 -6.47
C GLU A 29 13.56 2.57 -5.21
N THR A 30 14.32 2.82 -4.15
CA THR A 30 13.81 3.49 -2.95
C THR A 30 14.18 4.96 -3.05
N LEU A 31 13.20 5.85 -2.98
CA LEU A 31 13.43 7.29 -2.96
C LEU A 31 13.85 7.74 -1.56
N ASP A 32 14.91 8.53 -1.47
CA ASP A 32 15.37 9.10 -0.20
C ASP A 32 14.42 10.18 0.32
N VAL A 33 13.90 11.01 -0.60
CA VAL A 33 12.99 12.12 -0.33
C VAL A 33 11.64 11.85 -0.97
N ILE A 34 10.58 11.95 -0.18
CA ILE A 34 9.20 11.95 -0.67
C ILE A 34 8.81 13.42 -0.89
N LYS A 35 8.26 13.75 -2.06
CA LYS A 35 7.74 15.10 -2.32
C LYS A 35 6.60 15.43 -1.35
N ASP A 36 6.57 16.66 -0.86
CA ASP A 36 5.50 17.12 0.03
C ASP A 36 4.12 16.90 -0.59
N GLY A 37 3.18 16.44 0.24
CA GLY A 37 1.82 16.11 -0.18
C GLY A 37 1.65 14.76 -0.88
N TYR A 38 2.73 13.99 -1.10
CA TYR A 38 2.61 12.64 -1.64
C TYR A 38 2.26 11.67 -0.51
N SER A 39 0.98 11.30 -0.42
CA SER A 39 0.47 10.26 0.46
C SER A 39 -0.56 9.38 -0.26
N ASN A 40 -0.69 8.14 0.20
CA ASN A 40 -1.74 7.22 -0.21
C ASN A 40 -2.93 7.21 0.77
N ASP A 41 -2.94 8.05 1.81
CA ASP A 41 -4.00 8.02 2.84
C ASP A 41 -5.39 8.25 2.26
N PHE A 42 -5.51 9.10 1.21
CA PHE A 42 -6.76 9.31 0.49
C PHE A 42 -7.39 8.01 -0.07
N ILE A 43 -6.58 6.97 -0.30
CA ILE A 43 -7.09 5.69 -0.80
C ILE A 43 -7.91 5.03 0.30
N ARG A 44 -7.45 5.06 1.55
CA ARG A 44 -8.17 4.47 2.68
C ARG A 44 -9.49 5.19 2.94
N ASP A 45 -9.51 6.52 2.82
CA ASP A 45 -10.73 7.33 2.94
C ASP A 45 -11.82 6.94 1.93
N ILE A 46 -11.41 6.54 0.72
CA ILE A 46 -12.32 6.13 -0.34
C ILE A 46 -12.68 4.64 -0.21
N TRP A 47 -11.68 3.79 0.00
CA TRP A 47 -11.77 2.33 -0.05
C TRP A 47 -12.39 1.72 1.21
N GLY A 48 -12.29 2.43 2.34
CA GLY A 48 -12.78 2.00 3.65
C GLY A 48 -12.05 0.75 4.15
N ASP A 49 -12.81 -0.12 4.83
CA ASP A 49 -12.30 -1.34 5.46
C ASP A 49 -12.11 -2.51 4.48
N ARG A 50 -12.28 -2.25 3.17
CA ARG A 50 -12.05 -3.26 2.13
C ARG A 50 -10.57 -3.66 2.11
N ARG A 51 -10.32 -4.89 1.66
CA ARG A 51 -8.97 -5.45 1.55
C ARG A 51 -8.08 -4.54 0.70
N LEU A 52 -6.97 -4.13 1.29
CA LEU A 52 -5.97 -3.30 0.65
C LEU A 52 -4.59 -3.85 1.01
N ILE A 53 -3.76 -4.02 -0.01
CA ILE A 53 -2.38 -4.44 0.10
C ILE A 53 -1.49 -3.23 -0.11
N SER A 54 -0.63 -2.91 0.84
CA SER A 54 0.34 -1.83 0.73
C SER A 54 1.76 -2.38 0.58
N ALA A 55 2.48 -1.91 -0.44
CA ALA A 55 3.88 -2.21 -0.69
C ALA A 55 4.71 -0.92 -0.62
N GLY A 56 5.83 -0.91 0.13
CA GLY A 56 6.52 0.37 0.33
C GLY A 56 7.73 0.37 1.24
N VAL A 57 8.70 -0.52 1.00
CA VAL A 57 9.96 -0.60 1.79
C VAL A 57 9.70 -0.73 3.29
N TYR A 58 8.72 -1.55 3.65
CA TYR A 58 8.38 -1.79 5.04
C TYR A 58 9.53 -2.49 5.78
N THR A 59 9.81 -2.01 6.98
CA THR A 59 10.49 -2.77 8.03
C THR A 59 9.44 -3.59 8.79
N ARG A 60 9.88 -4.50 9.68
CA ARG A 60 8.98 -5.26 10.54
C ARG A 60 8.09 -4.32 11.38
N GLU A 61 8.68 -3.31 11.99
CA GLU A 61 8.01 -2.38 12.91
C GLU A 61 6.97 -1.55 12.16
N THR A 62 7.35 -0.99 11.00
CA THR A 62 6.45 -0.17 10.20
C THR A 62 5.34 -0.99 9.52
N ALA A 63 5.59 -2.28 9.23
CA ALA A 63 4.57 -3.20 8.74
C ALA A 63 3.52 -3.51 9.81
N ILE A 64 3.96 -3.82 11.04
CA ILE A 64 3.06 -4.07 12.17
C ILE A 64 2.22 -2.83 12.44
N ALA A 65 2.83 -1.65 12.53
CA ALA A 65 2.10 -0.40 12.76
C ALA A 65 1.05 -0.15 11.66
N ALA A 66 1.40 -0.33 10.38
CA ALA A 66 0.43 -0.15 9.30
C ALA A 66 -0.72 -1.17 9.34
N ALA A 67 -0.44 -2.42 9.70
CA ALA A 67 -1.47 -3.45 9.85
C ALA A 67 -2.40 -3.15 11.04
N GLU A 68 -1.86 -2.72 12.17
CA GLU A 68 -2.64 -2.41 13.38
C GLU A 68 -3.44 -1.11 13.24
N GLU A 69 -2.85 -0.05 12.69
CA GLU A 69 -3.49 1.26 12.58
C GLU A 69 -4.52 1.34 11.46
N LYS A 70 -4.25 0.70 10.31
CA LYS A 70 -5.03 0.87 9.07
C LYS A 70 -5.73 -0.40 8.59
N GLY A 71 -5.42 -1.55 9.18
CA GLY A 71 -5.92 -2.85 8.69
C GLY A 71 -5.35 -3.25 7.34
N ASP A 72 -4.19 -2.70 6.95
CA ASP A 72 -3.51 -3.03 5.69
C ASP A 72 -2.97 -4.47 5.73
N LEU A 73 -3.05 -5.17 4.59
CA LEU A 73 -2.16 -6.29 4.31
C LEU A 73 -0.83 -5.74 3.77
N ILE A 74 0.29 -6.28 4.23
CA ILE A 74 1.62 -5.73 3.90
C ILE A 74 2.35 -6.64 2.92
N ALA A 75 2.79 -6.07 1.79
CA ALA A 75 3.57 -6.79 0.79
C ALA A 75 5.07 -6.47 0.92
N PHE A 76 5.88 -7.53 0.99
CA PHE A 76 7.34 -7.46 0.97
C PHE A 76 7.86 -7.98 -0.37
N ALA A 77 8.71 -7.17 -1.03
CA ALA A 77 9.33 -7.53 -2.31
C ALA A 77 10.80 -7.94 -2.13
N ARG A 78 11.73 -6.98 -2.21
CA ARG A 78 13.19 -7.22 -2.06
C ARG A 78 13.55 -8.05 -0.81
N PRO A 79 12.98 -7.79 0.39
CA PRO A 79 13.26 -8.63 1.56
C PRO A 79 12.80 -10.07 1.41
N TYR A 80 11.69 -10.33 0.70
CA TYR A 80 11.19 -11.68 0.45
C TYR A 80 12.12 -12.47 -0.49
N ILE A 81 12.58 -11.83 -1.58
CA ILE A 81 13.53 -12.44 -2.52
C ILE A 81 14.83 -12.84 -1.81
N ALA A 82 15.37 -11.95 -0.98
CA ALA A 82 16.63 -12.18 -0.27
C ALA A 82 16.53 -13.23 0.85
N ASN A 83 15.31 -13.56 1.30
CA ASN A 83 15.06 -14.43 2.44
C ASN A 83 13.95 -15.41 2.09
N VAL A 84 14.29 -16.47 1.34
CA VAL A 84 13.30 -17.45 0.82
C VAL A 84 12.62 -18.31 1.91
N SER A 85 12.92 -18.03 3.19
CA SER A 85 12.24 -18.59 4.37
C SER A 85 11.20 -17.65 4.99
N LEU A 86 11.05 -16.42 4.46
CA LEU A 86 9.96 -15.50 4.79
C LEU A 86 8.64 -15.94 4.18
#